data_AF-A0A926ALF5-F1
#
_entry.id   AF-A0A926ALF5-F1
#
_cell.length_a   1.000
_cell.length_b   1.000
_cell.length_c   1.000
_cell.angle_alpha   90.00
_cell.angle_beta   90.00
_cell.angle_gamma   90.00
#
_symmetry.space_group_name_H-M   'P 1'
#
loop_
_entity.id
_entity.type
_entity.pdbx_description
1 polymer ?
#
loop_
_entity_poly.entity_id
_entity_poly.type
_entity_poly.pdbx_seq_one_letter_code
_entity_poly.pdbx_strand_id
1 'polypeptide(L)'
;MLFPIRTDVPLRITPWMNWALILLNVLMFIVQSTDQGSAWTRTLHLDPRNAKLYQYFTYAFLHGGAMHLASNMLFLYIFGNN
;
A
#
# COMPACT_ATOMS: atom_id res chain seq x y z
N MET A 1 -19.26 -11.47 7.80
CA MET A 1 -19.25 -10.25 6.95
C MET A 1 -18.05 -10.37 6.02
N LEU A 2 -18.25 -10.29 4.70
CA LEU A 2 -17.17 -10.43 3.71
C LEU A 2 -16.31 -9.17 3.56
N PHE A 3 -16.85 -8.00 3.98
CA PHE A 3 -16.15 -6.72 3.93
C PHE A 3 -16.15 -6.07 5.32
N PRO A 4 -14.98 -5.86 5.95
CA PRO A 4 -14.88 -5.04 7.16
C PRO A 4 -15.14 -3.58 6.80
N ILE A 5 -15.92 -2.88 7.62
CA ILE A 5 -16.27 -1.45 7.41
C ILE A 5 -15.78 -0.59 8.59
N ARG A 6 -15.65 -1.17 9.79
CA ARG A 6 -15.22 -0.48 11.02
C ARG A 6 -14.76 -1.47 12.10
N THR A 7 -13.98 -1.00 13.06
CA THR A 7 -13.63 -1.70 14.31
C THR A 7 -14.35 -1.09 15.53
N ASP A 8 -14.54 -1.90 16.58
CA ASP A 8 -15.12 -1.46 17.86
C ASP A 8 -14.09 -0.80 18.80
N VAL A 9 -12.84 -0.66 18.35
CA VAL A 9 -11.77 -0.03 19.12
C VAL A 9 -11.90 1.50 19.03
N PRO A 10 -12.00 2.22 20.17
CA PRO A 10 -12.06 3.67 20.14
C PRO A 10 -10.70 4.28 19.76
N LEU A 11 -10.72 5.15 18.76
CA LEU A 11 -9.57 5.97 18.36
C LEU A 11 -9.21 6.96 19.48
N ARG A 12 -8.05 6.77 20.11
CA ARG A 12 -7.55 7.67 21.17
C ARG A 12 -6.72 8.84 20.64
N ILE A 13 -6.14 8.68 19.45
CA ILE A 13 -5.30 9.67 18.77
C ILE A 13 -5.58 9.65 17.27
N THR A 14 -5.39 10.79 16.60
CA THR A 14 -5.42 10.84 15.13
C THR A 14 -4.25 10.03 14.56
N PRO A 15 -4.50 8.99 13.75
CA PRO A 15 -3.45 8.07 13.31
C PRO A 15 -2.68 8.64 12.11
N TRP A 16 -1.83 9.65 12.35
CA TRP A 16 -1.10 10.37 11.30
C TRP A 16 -0.30 9.44 10.37
N MET A 17 0.37 8.42 10.92
CA MET A 17 1.12 7.46 10.14
C MET A 17 0.22 6.66 9.18
N ASN A 18 -0.99 6.32 9.63
CA ASN A 18 -1.95 5.59 8.80
C ASN A 18 -2.33 6.41 7.56
N TRP A 19 -2.68 7.68 7.77
CA TRP A 19 -2.98 8.60 6.68
C TRP A 19 -1.79 8.84 5.76
N ALA A 20 -0.58 8.97 6.31
CA ALA A 20 0.65 9.12 5.53
C ALA A 20 0.92 7.89 4.64
N LEU A 21 0.76 6.69 5.19
CA LEU A 21 0.91 5.44 4.43
C LEU A 21 -0.16 5.30 3.35
N ILE A 22 -1.42 5.63 3.65
CA ILE A 22 -2.49 5.63 2.64
C ILE A 22 -2.15 6.59 1.50
N LEU A 23 -1.78 7.83 1.83
CA LEU A 23 -1.41 8.84 0.84
C LEU A 23 -0.23 8.37 -0.02
N LEU A 24 0.83 7.85 0.61
CA LEU A 24 2.02 7.38 -0.10
C LEU A 24 1.69 6.23 -1.07
N ASN A 25 0.88 5.26 -0.65
CA ASN A 25 0.45 4.16 -1.51
C ASN A 25 -0.38 4.64 -2.71
N VAL A 26 -1.28 5.60 -2.50
CA VAL A 26 -2.08 6.20 -3.58
C VAL A 26 -1.18 6.96 -4.56
N LEU A 27 -0.24 7.76 -4.08
CA LEU A 27 0.70 8.48 -4.93
C LEU A 27 1.59 7.53 -5.75
N MET A 28 2.14 6.51 -5.11
CA MET A 28 2.94 5.49 -5.80
C MET A 28 2.13 4.77 -6.88
N PHE A 29 0.86 4.45 -6.61
CA PHE A 29 -0.02 3.85 -7.61
C PHE A 29 -0.32 4.80 -8.79
N ILE A 30 -0.55 6.10 -8.54
CA ILE A 30 -0.76 7.07 -9.62
C ILE A 30 0.47 7.14 -10.53
N VAL A 31 1.67 7.24 -9.95
CA VAL A 31 2.93 7.26 -10.70
C VAL A 31 3.10 5.96 -11.48
N GLN A 32 2.86 4.81 -10.85
CA GLN A 32 2.93 3.49 -11.50
C GLN A 32 1.91 3.33 -12.64
N SER A 33 0.69 3.84 -12.47
CA SER A 33 -0.39 3.72 -13.45
C SER A 33 -0.16 4.55 -14.71
N THR A 34 0.61 5.63 -14.58
CA THR A 34 1.00 6.53 -15.67
C THR A 34 2.14 5.96 -16.52
N ASP A 35 3.00 5.14 -15.92
CA ASP A 35 4.21 4.58 -16.55
C ASP A 35 4.31 3.07 -16.31
N GLN A 36 3.34 2.34 -16.88
CA GLN A 36 3.22 0.90 -16.70
C GLN A 36 4.41 0.15 -17.32
N GLY A 37 5.16 -0.57 -16.48
CA GLY A 37 6.23 -1.47 -16.93
C GLY A 37 7.61 -0.83 -17.08
N SER A 38 7.76 0.40 -16.57
CA SER A 38 9.01 1.17 -16.52
C SER A 38 10.16 0.45 -15.80
N ALA A 39 11.39 0.88 -16.10
CA ALA A 39 12.59 0.34 -15.45
C ALA A 39 12.57 0.57 -13.93
N TRP A 40 12.05 1.72 -13.46
CA TRP A 40 11.95 2.04 -12.04
C TRP A 40 10.94 1.16 -11.30
N THR A 41 9.83 0.77 -11.94
CA THR A 41 8.88 -0.15 -11.31
C THR A 41 9.53 -1.53 -11.11
N ARG A 42 10.34 -1.98 -12.09
CA ARG A 42 11.04 -3.28 -12.03
C ARG A 42 12.15 -3.29 -10.97
N THR A 43 12.80 -2.17 -10.69
CA THR A 43 13.81 -2.12 -9.62
C THR A 43 13.15 -2.21 -8.23
N LEU A 44 12.00 -1.58 -8.04
CA LEU A 44 11.28 -1.58 -6.76
C LEU A 44 10.48 -2.87 -6.48
N HIS A 45 10.12 -3.61 -7.54
CA HIS A 45 9.53 -4.94 -7.48
C HIS A 45 10.46 -5.93 -6.79
N LEU A 46 9.91 -6.86 -5.99
CA LEU A 46 10.68 -7.94 -5.39
C LEU A 46 10.93 -9.07 -6.39
N ASP A 47 12.17 -9.18 -6.86
CA ASP A 47 12.59 -10.25 -7.77
C ASP A 47 13.12 -11.46 -6.97
N PRO A 48 12.45 -12.63 -7.01
CA PRO A 48 12.89 -13.82 -6.29
C PRO A 48 14.20 -14.41 -6.81
N ARG A 49 14.67 -14.05 -8.00
CA ARG A 49 15.91 -14.56 -8.59
C ARG A 49 17.15 -13.77 -8.15
N ASN A 50 16.99 -12.50 -7.77
CA ASN A 50 18.08 -11.62 -7.35
C ASN A 50 17.59 -10.53 -6.39
N ALA A 51 17.01 -10.97 -5.27
CA ALA A 51 16.40 -10.07 -4.30
C ALA A 51 17.43 -9.07 -3.73
N LYS A 52 17.07 -7.79 -3.73
CA LYS A 52 17.82 -6.74 -3.04
C LYS A 52 17.14 -6.39 -1.73
N LEU A 53 17.92 -6.02 -0.71
CA LEU A 53 17.40 -5.72 0.63
C LEU A 53 16.29 -4.66 0.61
N TYR A 54 16.45 -3.60 -0.19
CA TYR A 54 15.44 -2.55 -0.29
C TYR A 54 14.11 -3.04 -0.88
N GLN A 55 14.13 -4.11 -1.70
CA GLN A 55 12.92 -4.65 -2.32
C GLN A 55 11.97 -5.27 -1.31
N TYR A 56 12.45 -5.72 -0.15
CA TYR A 56 11.60 -6.19 0.96
C TYR A 56 10.82 -5.06 1.66
N PHE A 57 11.10 -3.81 1.31
CA PHE A 57 10.33 -2.67 1.79
C PHE A 57 9.56 -2.02 0.63
N THR A 58 10.22 -1.80 -0.51
CA THR A 58 9.61 -1.05 -1.62
C THR A 58 8.48 -1.80 -2.30
N TYR A 59 8.49 -3.13 -2.30
CA TYR A 59 7.43 -3.93 -2.94
C TYR A 59 6.05 -3.69 -2.33
N ALA A 60 5.98 -3.37 -1.03
CA ALA A 60 4.73 -3.16 -0.32
C ALA A 60 3.95 -1.93 -0.82
N PHE A 61 4.61 -1.01 -1.53
CA PHE A 61 4.00 0.20 -2.09
C PHE A 61 3.53 0.01 -3.55
N LEU A 62 3.93 -1.07 -4.21
CA LEU A 62 3.53 -1.37 -5.58
C LEU A 62 2.23 -2.17 -5.59
N HIS A 63 1.30 -1.77 -6.46
CA HIS A 63 -0.02 -2.39 -6.52
C HIS A 63 -0.33 -2.90 -7.93
N GLY A 64 -0.74 -4.17 -8.03
CA GLY A 64 -1.08 -4.81 -9.30
C GLY A 64 -2.39 -4.35 -9.96
N GLY A 65 -3.08 -3.34 -9.40
CA GLY A 65 -4.30 -2.77 -9.98
C GLY A 65 -5.13 -1.97 -8.97
N ALA A 66 -6.11 -1.22 -9.49
CA ALA A 66 -6.93 -0.32 -8.67
C ALA A 66 -7.75 -1.06 -7.60
N MET A 67 -8.29 -2.24 -7.92
CA MET A 67 -9.03 -3.05 -6.93
C MET A 67 -8.12 -3.56 -5.81
N HIS A 68 -6.89 -3.94 -6.14
CA HIS A 68 -5.89 -4.39 -5.15
C HIS A 68 -5.46 -3.23 -4.24
N LEU A 69 -5.28 -2.02 -4.80
CA LEU A 69 -5.07 -0.82 -3.98
C LEU A 69 -6.26 -0.55 -3.06
N ALA A 70 -7.48 -0.55 -3.60
CA ALA A 70 -8.68 -0.23 -2.83
C ALA A 70 -8.89 -1.18 -1.65
N SER A 71 -8.68 -2.49 -1.84
CA SER A 71 -8.82 -3.47 -0.76
C SER A 71 -7.73 -3.32 0.31
N ASN A 72 -6.48 -3.03 -0.07
CA ASN A 72 -5.40 -2.76 0.89
C ASN A 72 -5.62 -1.45 1.66
N MET A 73 -6.04 -0.38 0.99
CA MET A 73 -6.29 0.91 1.64
C MET A 73 -7.50 0.82 2.58
N LEU A 74 -8.53 0.04 2.24
CA LEU A 74 -9.64 -0.25 3.14
C LEU A 74 -9.15 -0.97 4.41
N PHE A 75 -8.29 -1.98 4.25
CA PHE A 75 -7.70 -2.69 5.38
C PHE A 75 -6.86 -1.76 6.27
N LEU A 76 -5.98 -0.96 5.66
CA LEU A 76 -5.13 -0.01 6.36
C LEU A 76 -5.94 1.08 7.06
N TYR A 77 -6.99 1.61 6.43
CA TYR A 77 -7.92 2.58 7.03
C TYR A 77 -8.63 2.03 8.28
N ILE A 78 -9.07 0.77 8.23
CA ILE A 78 -9.83 0.14 9.32
C ILE A 78 -8.93 -0.36 10.45
N PHE A 79 -7.76 -0.92 10.12
CA PHE A 79 -6.93 -1.64 11.07
C PHE A 79 -5.59 -0.97 11.40
N GLY A 80 -5.12 -0.03 10.59
CA GLY A 80 -3.82 0.63 10.78
C GLY A 80 -3.77 1.67 11.89
N ASN A 81 -4.88 1.85 12.62
CA ASN A 81 -5.05 2.83 13.70
C ASN A 81 -5.34 2.20 15.07
N ASN A 82 -5.18 0.88 15.20
CA ASN A 82 -5.24 0.15 16.47
C ASN A 82 -3.86 0.10 17.12
#